data_AF-A0A172ZJ62-F1
#
_entry.id   AF-A0A172ZJ62-F1
#
_cell.length_a   1.000
_cell.length_b   1.000
_cell.length_c   1.000
_cell.angle_alpha   90.00
_cell.angle_beta   90.00
_cell.angle_gamma   90.00
#
_symmetry.space_group_name_H-M   'P 1'
#
loop_
_entity.id
_entity.type
_entity.pdbx_description
1 polymer ?
#
loop_
_entity_poly.entity_id
_entity_poly.type
_entity_poly.pdbx_seq_one_letter_code
_entity_poly.pdbx_strand_id
1 'polypeptide(L)'
;MQNINNHANYETSSSGSNPPPSSNKLALIAAILAAIALLGCIALVVWNMSLKNQLSALQKENESLHTKTETLTTQQKKSDSEQAKLKKIALLSYMSHNLEDAVVTNDFVIDKIYFTANNSGEVESITIDLENQPMMALVYEGDGVYSISNQAVSAKASELIKTAKEYYGSDKDVPAWTNDTTVKLTVKNYDLGEYAKGSFKLAAGK
;
A
#
# COMPACT_ATOMS: atom_id res chain seq x y z
N MET A 1 -88.56 32.77 68.99
CA MET A 1 -89.26 34.04 69.29
C MET A 1 -88.79 35.06 68.26
N GLN A 2 -89.75 35.59 67.49
CA GLN A 2 -89.77 36.87 66.73
C GLN A 2 -88.61 37.12 65.73
N ASN A 3 -88.81 37.66 64.54
CA ASN A 3 -89.93 38.19 63.77
C ASN A 3 -89.38 38.30 62.33
N ILE A 4 -90.00 37.71 61.30
CA ILE A 4 -91.04 38.33 60.47
C ILE A 4 -90.51 39.52 59.66
N ASN A 5 -90.43 39.29 58.33
CA ASN A 5 -90.95 40.15 57.25
C ASN A 5 -90.34 41.55 57.07
N ASN A 6 -90.38 42.19 55.92
CA ASN A 6 -90.91 41.91 54.59
C ASN A 6 -90.39 43.03 53.68
N HIS A 7 -90.75 42.86 52.41
CA HIS A 7 -90.98 43.85 51.37
C HIS A 7 -89.80 44.01 50.40
N ALA A 8 -89.88 43.40 49.20
CA ALA A 8 -90.85 43.66 48.12
C ALA A 8 -90.71 45.09 47.62
N ASN A 9 -90.76 45.40 46.33
CA ASN A 9 -90.95 44.69 45.09
C ASN A 9 -90.47 45.71 44.05
N TYR A 10 -90.09 45.29 42.85
CA TYR A 10 -90.80 45.72 41.64
C TYR A 10 -90.23 44.96 40.46
N GLU A 11 -91.14 44.20 39.87
CA GLU A 11 -91.03 43.49 38.61
C GLU A 11 -90.70 44.47 37.48
N THR A 12 -90.03 43.96 36.44
CA THR A 12 -90.58 44.11 35.09
C THR A 12 -90.05 43.01 34.19
N SER A 13 -91.01 42.20 33.76
CA SER A 13 -91.03 41.17 32.73
C SER A 13 -90.26 41.52 31.45
N SER A 14 -89.68 40.51 30.80
CA SER A 14 -89.91 40.27 29.36
C SER A 14 -89.15 39.04 28.85
N SER A 15 -89.94 38.02 28.53
CA SER A 15 -89.90 37.19 27.32
C SER A 15 -88.58 36.56 26.87
N GLY A 16 -88.61 35.23 26.80
CA GLY A 16 -87.60 34.42 26.16
C GLY A 16 -87.40 34.73 24.68
N SER A 17 -86.22 34.38 24.23
CA SER A 17 -85.99 33.68 22.96
C SER A 17 -84.55 33.17 23.02
N ASN A 18 -84.37 31.86 22.87
CA ASN A 18 -83.07 31.33 22.47
C ASN A 18 -82.64 32.12 21.24
N PRO A 19 -81.41 32.69 21.19
CA PRO A 19 -80.96 33.34 19.97
C PRO A 19 -81.06 32.30 18.83
N PRO A 20 -81.60 32.67 17.66
CA PRO A 20 -81.72 31.76 16.54
C PRO A 20 -80.33 31.23 16.19
N PRO A 21 -80.19 30.01 15.65
CA PRO A 21 -78.90 29.47 15.28
C PRO A 21 -78.27 30.38 14.22
N SER A 22 -77.38 31.28 14.65
CA SER A 22 -76.53 32.04 13.76
C SER A 22 -75.75 31.02 12.96
N SER A 23 -75.82 31.11 11.64
CA SER A 23 -75.23 30.12 10.75
C SER A 23 -73.72 30.05 10.97
N ASN A 24 -73.29 29.08 11.78
CA ASN A 24 -71.90 28.75 12.11
C ASN A 24 -71.10 28.26 10.90
N LYS A 25 -71.52 28.59 9.68
CA LYS A 25 -70.89 28.19 8.42
C LYS A 25 -69.47 28.74 8.31
N LEU A 26 -69.24 29.98 8.74
CA LEU A 26 -67.89 30.58 8.75
C LEU A 26 -66.96 29.91 9.78
N ALA A 27 -67.46 29.65 10.98
CA ALA A 27 -66.70 28.94 12.02
C ALA A 27 -66.39 27.49 11.61
N LEU A 28 -67.34 26.81 10.94
CA LEU A 28 -67.15 25.46 10.39
C LEU A 28 -66.14 25.45 9.25
N ILE A 29 -66.20 26.42 8.32
CA ILE A 29 -65.22 26.57 7.24
C ILE A 29 -63.82 26.86 7.82
N ALA A 30 -63.72 27.73 8.83
CA ALA A 30 -62.46 28.02 9.51
C ALA A 30 -61.90 26.79 10.25
N ALA A 31 -62.74 25.98 10.89
CA ALA A 31 -62.34 24.73 11.55
C ALA A 31 -61.85 23.68 10.53
N ILE A 32 -62.50 23.58 9.36
CA ILE A 32 -62.07 22.70 8.27
C ILE A 32 -60.73 23.16 7.70
N LEU A 33 -60.56 24.45 7.44
CA LEU A 33 -59.29 25.01 6.97
C LEU A 33 -58.16 24.81 7.99
N ALA A 34 -58.44 25.01 9.28
CA ALA A 34 -57.48 24.77 10.35
C ALA A 34 -57.10 23.28 10.43
N ALA A 35 -58.05 22.36 10.29
CA ALA A 35 -57.77 20.92 10.27
C ALA A 35 -56.91 20.51 9.06
N ILE A 36 -57.19 21.05 7.87
CA ILE A 36 -56.39 20.82 6.66
C ILE A 36 -54.98 21.39 6.83
N ALA A 37 -54.85 22.59 7.38
CA ALA A 37 -53.56 23.20 7.67
C ALA A 37 -52.75 22.35 8.66
N LEU A 38 -53.38 21.83 9.71
CA LEU A 38 -52.72 20.98 10.71
C LEU A 38 -52.22 19.67 10.08
N LEU A 39 -53.04 19.02 9.24
CA LEU A 39 -52.64 17.81 8.51
C LEU A 39 -51.48 18.09 7.53
N GLY A 40 -51.51 19.25 6.85
CA GLY A 40 -50.41 19.71 5.99
C GLY A 40 -49.11 19.91 6.78
N CYS A 41 -49.17 20.54 7.95
CA CYS A 41 -48.01 20.69 8.83
C CYS A 41 -47.45 19.35 9.31
N ILE A 42 -48.31 18.39 9.70
CA ILE A 42 -47.89 17.04 10.10
C ILE A 42 -47.18 16.33 8.94
N ALA A 43 -47.76 16.38 7.73
CA ALA A 43 -47.16 15.78 6.54
C ALA A 43 -45.77 16.38 6.22
N LEU A 44 -45.63 17.70 6.32
CA LEU A 44 -44.34 18.38 6.12
C LEU A 44 -43.29 17.97 7.18
N VAL A 45 -43.69 17.80 8.44
CA VAL A 45 -42.78 17.35 9.50
C VAL A 45 -42.30 15.92 9.23
N VAL A 46 -43.22 15.01 8.89
CA VAL A 46 -42.88 13.61 8.55
C VAL A 46 -41.96 13.56 7.32
N TRP A 47 -42.25 14.35 6.28
CA TRP A 47 -41.42 14.43 5.08
C TRP A 47 -40.02 14.98 5.41
N ASN A 48 -39.93 16.03 6.21
CA ASN A 48 -38.66 16.61 6.64
C ASN A 48 -37.82 15.61 7.46
N MET A 49 -38.44 14.84 8.35
CA MET A 49 -37.76 13.76 9.07
C MET A 49 -37.25 12.67 8.12
N SER A 50 -38.07 12.26 7.15
CA SER A 50 -37.67 11.28 6.13
C SER A 50 -36.48 11.78 5.31
N LEU A 51 -36.52 13.02 4.83
CA LEU A 51 -35.42 13.63 4.08
C LEU A 51 -34.14 13.74 4.90
N LYS A 52 -34.23 14.15 6.18
CA LYS A 52 -33.08 14.21 7.08
C LYS A 52 -32.45 12.84 7.32
N ASN A 53 -33.29 11.80 7.47
CA ASN A 53 -32.82 10.43 7.63
C ASN A 53 -32.14 9.91 6.35
N GLN A 54 -32.74 10.16 5.18
CA GLN A 54 -32.13 9.82 3.89
C GLN A 54 -30.82 10.55 3.66
N LEU A 55 -30.77 11.86 3.93
CA LEU A 55 -29.55 12.66 3.81
C LEU A 55 -28.45 12.14 4.74
N SER A 56 -28.81 11.81 5.98
CA SER A 56 -27.86 11.25 6.96
C SER A 56 -27.37 9.86 6.54
N ALA A 57 -28.23 9.03 5.94
CA ALA A 57 -27.85 7.72 5.41
C ALA A 57 -26.91 7.86 4.20
N LEU A 58 -27.26 8.72 3.24
CA LEU A 58 -26.43 9.02 2.07
C LEU A 58 -25.06 9.60 2.49
N GLN A 59 -25.03 10.49 3.48
CA GLN A 59 -23.79 11.06 3.98
C GLN A 59 -22.88 9.97 4.58
N LYS A 60 -23.44 9.07 5.40
CA LYS A 60 -22.69 7.93 5.96
C LYS A 60 -22.21 6.96 4.88
N GLU A 61 -23.05 6.67 3.89
CA GLU A 61 -22.67 5.82 2.77
C GLU A 61 -21.54 6.45 1.96
N ASN A 62 -21.60 7.76 1.70
CA ASN A 62 -20.57 8.49 0.98
C ASN A 62 -19.24 8.52 1.75
N GLU A 63 -19.28 8.77 3.07
CA GLU A 63 -18.10 8.66 3.95
C GLU A 63 -17.50 7.24 3.92
N SER A 64 -18.35 6.21 4.01
CA SER A 64 -17.91 4.81 3.92
C SER A 64 -17.28 4.47 2.56
N LEU A 65 -17.86 4.96 1.46
CA LEU A 65 -17.34 4.76 0.11
C LEU A 65 -16.00 5.48 -0.08
N HIS A 66 -15.87 6.69 0.48
CA HIS A 66 -14.62 7.44 0.46
C HIS A 66 -13.50 6.66 1.18
N THR A 67 -13.73 6.21 2.41
CA THR A 67 -12.76 5.40 3.17
C THR A 67 -12.41 4.11 2.44
N LYS A 68 -13.38 3.44 1.81
CA LYS A 68 -13.13 2.23 1.02
C LYS A 68 -12.25 2.53 -0.20
N THR A 69 -12.48 3.66 -0.87
CA THR A 69 -11.69 4.10 -2.02
C THR A 69 -10.24 4.40 -1.62
N GLU A 70 -10.03 5.10 -0.51
CA GLU A 70 -8.68 5.39 0.03
C GLU A 70 -7.93 4.10 0.42
N THR A 71 -8.64 3.17 1.05
CA THR A 71 -8.10 1.86 1.43
C THR A 71 -7.68 1.07 0.19
N LEU A 72 -8.57 0.95 -0.80
CA LEU A 72 -8.27 0.24 -2.04
C LEU A 72 -7.14 0.89 -2.82
N THR A 73 -7.09 2.23 -2.87
CA THR A 73 -5.99 2.97 -3.50
C THR A 73 -4.66 2.69 -2.81
N THR A 74 -4.64 2.63 -1.49
CA THR A 74 -3.44 2.31 -0.70
C THR A 74 -2.99 0.86 -0.93
N GLN A 75 -3.94 -0.08 -0.93
CA GLN A 75 -3.67 -1.48 -1.23
C GLN A 75 -3.14 -1.68 -2.66
N GLN A 76 -3.71 -0.98 -3.64
CA GLN A 76 -3.25 -1.02 -5.03
C GLN A 76 -1.81 -0.53 -5.13
N LYS A 77 -1.48 0.64 -4.56
CA LYS A 77 -0.11 1.17 -4.54
C LYS A 77 0.88 0.20 -3.91
N LYS A 78 0.48 -0.45 -2.81
CA LYS A 78 1.32 -1.48 -2.16
C LYS A 78 1.52 -2.68 -3.08
N SER A 79 0.46 -3.16 -3.71
CA SER A 79 0.52 -4.28 -4.67
C SER A 79 1.42 -3.96 -5.85
N ASP A 80 1.30 -2.77 -6.43
CA ASP A 80 2.15 -2.32 -7.55
C ASP A 80 3.63 -2.25 -7.14
N SER A 81 3.91 -1.76 -5.93
CA SER A 81 5.28 -1.72 -5.39
C SER A 81 5.86 -3.12 -5.18
N GLU A 82 5.10 -4.05 -4.62
CA GLU A 82 5.54 -5.44 -4.43
C GLU A 82 5.75 -6.14 -5.78
N GLN A 83 4.87 -5.90 -6.76
CA GLN A 83 5.02 -6.46 -8.10
C GLN A 83 6.29 -5.93 -8.79
N ALA A 84 6.57 -4.63 -8.68
CA ALA A 84 7.79 -4.04 -9.22
C ALA A 84 9.05 -4.65 -8.57
N LYS A 85 9.02 -4.87 -7.25
CA LYS A 85 10.09 -5.55 -6.52
C LYS A 85 10.29 -6.99 -7.01
N LEU A 86 9.21 -7.77 -7.11
CA LEU A 86 9.27 -9.16 -7.57
C LEU A 86 9.81 -9.27 -9.00
N LYS A 87 9.43 -8.32 -9.88
CA LYS A 87 9.99 -8.25 -11.24
C LYS A 87 11.51 -8.09 -11.22
N LYS A 88 12.05 -7.21 -10.38
CA LYS A 88 13.50 -7.01 -10.24
C LYS A 88 14.20 -8.27 -9.75
N ILE A 89 13.66 -8.92 -8.72
CA ILE A 89 14.20 -10.17 -8.17
C ILE A 89 14.19 -11.28 -9.23
N ALA A 90 13.11 -11.41 -10.00
CA ALA A 90 13.03 -12.37 -11.09
C ALA A 90 14.08 -12.10 -12.18
N LEU A 91 14.31 -10.83 -12.53
CA LEU A 91 15.36 -10.45 -13.48
C LEU A 91 16.76 -10.78 -12.94
N LEU A 92 17.04 -10.54 -11.66
CA LEU A 92 18.30 -10.95 -11.04
C LEU A 92 18.51 -12.46 -11.11
N SER A 93 17.47 -13.25 -10.83
CA SER A 93 17.52 -14.71 -10.95
C SER A 93 17.75 -15.18 -12.39
N TYR A 94 17.15 -14.51 -13.36
CA TYR A 94 17.39 -14.77 -14.78
C TYR A 94 18.83 -14.44 -15.17
N MET A 95 19.36 -13.31 -14.72
CA MET A 95 20.73 -12.90 -14.98
C MET A 95 21.76 -13.80 -14.30
N SER A 96 21.46 -14.34 -13.11
CA SER A 96 22.26 -15.40 -12.48
C SER A 96 22.51 -16.53 -13.47
N HIS A 97 21.43 -17.13 -13.99
CA HIS A 97 21.53 -18.26 -14.92
C HIS A 97 22.19 -17.91 -16.27
N ASN A 98 22.03 -16.69 -16.77
CA ASN A 98 22.68 -16.30 -18.02
C ASN A 98 24.18 -16.10 -17.88
N LEU A 99 24.68 -15.80 -16.68
CA LEU A 99 26.09 -15.57 -16.42
C LEU A 99 26.85 -16.88 -16.14
N GLU A 100 26.14 -17.89 -15.62
CA GLU A 100 26.63 -19.27 -15.45
C GLU A 100 27.16 -19.79 -16.80
N ASP A 101 28.41 -20.28 -16.81
CA ASP A 101 29.17 -20.78 -17.96
C ASP A 101 29.40 -19.79 -19.14
N ALA A 102 28.68 -18.67 -19.18
CA ALA A 102 28.79 -17.68 -20.27
C ALA A 102 29.98 -16.73 -20.07
N VAL A 103 30.35 -16.46 -18.81
CA VAL A 103 31.47 -15.58 -18.49
C VAL A 103 32.73 -16.40 -18.25
N VAL A 104 33.64 -16.28 -19.22
CA VAL A 104 34.89 -17.01 -19.26
C VAL A 104 36.04 -16.03 -19.45
N THR A 105 37.08 -16.15 -18.62
CA THR A 105 38.39 -15.56 -18.86
C THR A 105 39.41 -16.66 -19.16
N ASN A 106 40.66 -16.31 -19.44
CA ASN A 106 41.73 -17.30 -19.59
C ASN A 106 42.02 -18.09 -18.30
N ASP A 107 41.52 -17.60 -17.16
CA ASP A 107 41.89 -18.06 -15.82
C ASP A 107 40.73 -18.73 -15.07
N PHE A 108 39.51 -18.22 -15.25
CA PHE A 108 38.34 -18.68 -14.52
C PHE A 108 37.10 -18.73 -15.42
N VAL A 109 36.16 -19.59 -15.03
CA VAL A 109 34.78 -19.61 -15.52
C VAL A 109 33.86 -19.40 -14.34
N ILE A 110 32.76 -18.67 -14.54
CA ILE A 110 31.68 -18.63 -13.56
C ILE A 110 30.90 -19.94 -13.63
N ASP A 111 31.07 -20.81 -12.62
CA ASP A 111 30.23 -22.01 -12.44
C ASP A 111 28.85 -21.59 -11.92
N LYS A 112 28.83 -20.76 -10.86
CA LYS A 112 27.59 -20.24 -10.27
C LYS A 112 27.71 -18.79 -9.87
N ILE A 113 26.59 -18.07 -9.93
CA ILE A 113 26.51 -16.71 -9.43
C ILE A 113 25.16 -16.45 -8.78
N TYR A 114 25.19 -15.84 -7.60
CA TYR A 114 24.02 -15.51 -6.80
C TYR A 114 23.98 -14.00 -6.54
N PHE A 115 22.90 -13.36 -6.99
CA PHE A 115 22.59 -11.97 -6.62
C PHE A 115 21.70 -11.98 -5.38
N THR A 116 22.16 -11.31 -4.32
CA THR A 116 21.32 -11.02 -3.15
C THR A 116 20.66 -9.67 -3.36
N ALA A 117 19.34 -9.61 -3.23
CA ALA A 117 18.57 -8.39 -3.40
C ALA A 117 18.14 -7.79 -2.05
N ASN A 118 18.20 -6.47 -1.93
CA ASN A 118 17.69 -5.77 -0.76
C ASN A 118 16.15 -5.68 -0.76
N ASN A 119 15.58 -5.01 0.24
CA ASN A 119 14.13 -4.86 0.40
C ASN A 119 13.43 -4.16 -0.78
N SER A 120 14.16 -3.38 -1.59
CA SER A 120 13.67 -2.69 -2.79
C SER A 120 13.87 -3.48 -4.09
N GLY A 121 14.48 -4.66 -4.00
CA GLY A 121 14.83 -5.49 -5.17
C GLY A 121 16.11 -5.05 -5.89
N GLU A 122 16.92 -4.16 -5.29
CA GLU A 122 18.22 -3.77 -5.85
C GLU A 122 19.33 -4.74 -5.43
N VAL A 123 20.43 -4.81 -6.18
CA VAL A 123 21.58 -5.65 -5.84
C VAL A 123 22.23 -5.17 -4.54
N GLU A 124 22.26 -6.03 -3.54
CA GLU A 124 22.93 -5.80 -2.26
C GLU A 124 24.35 -6.39 -2.25
N SER A 125 24.47 -7.64 -2.68
CA SER A 125 25.75 -8.35 -2.76
C SER A 125 25.70 -9.46 -3.80
N ILE A 126 26.88 -9.91 -4.23
CA ILE A 126 27.03 -10.97 -5.24
C ILE A 126 27.99 -12.03 -4.69
N THR A 127 27.64 -13.29 -4.85
CA THR A 127 28.56 -14.42 -4.63
C THR A 127 28.77 -15.15 -5.94
N ILE A 128 30.03 -15.41 -6.31
CA ILE A 128 30.40 -16.10 -7.54
C ILE A 128 31.27 -17.29 -7.19
N ASP A 129 30.84 -18.48 -7.61
CA ASP A 129 31.63 -19.69 -7.53
C ASP A 129 32.33 -19.90 -8.87
N LEU A 130 33.64 -20.15 -8.79
CA LEU A 130 34.53 -20.21 -9.92
C LEU A 130 35.01 -21.63 -10.18
N GLU A 131 35.12 -21.95 -11.46
CA GLU A 131 35.91 -23.06 -11.94
C GLU A 131 37.25 -22.57 -12.51
N ASN A 132 38.31 -23.33 -12.24
CA ASN A 132 39.64 -23.04 -12.76
C ASN A 132 39.75 -23.44 -14.23
N GLN A 133 40.22 -22.52 -15.06
CA GLN A 133 40.71 -22.88 -16.39
C GLN A 133 42.03 -23.68 -16.28
N PRO A 134 42.43 -24.43 -17.32
CA PRO A 134 43.52 -25.40 -17.23
C PRO A 134 44.83 -24.85 -16.62
N MET A 135 45.21 -23.62 -16.96
CA MET A 135 46.44 -23.01 -16.42
C MET A 135 46.33 -22.68 -14.93
N MET A 136 45.18 -22.16 -14.48
CA MET A 136 44.93 -21.91 -13.06
C MET A 136 44.78 -23.21 -12.28
N ALA A 137 44.26 -24.27 -12.89
CA ALA A 137 44.13 -25.58 -12.26
C ALA A 137 45.51 -26.19 -11.92
N LEU A 138 46.54 -25.95 -12.73
CA LEU A 138 47.91 -26.44 -12.50
C LEU A 138 48.59 -25.79 -11.28
N VAL A 139 48.19 -24.57 -10.95
CA VAL A 139 48.76 -23.79 -9.84
C VAL A 139 47.83 -23.75 -8.63
N TYR A 140 46.70 -24.45 -8.65
CA TYR A 140 45.75 -24.51 -7.55
C TYR A 140 46.18 -25.56 -6.53
N GLU A 141 46.43 -25.13 -5.29
CA GLU A 141 46.92 -25.98 -4.21
C GLU A 141 45.80 -26.56 -3.33
N GLY A 142 44.54 -26.18 -3.59
CA GLY A 142 43.40 -26.50 -2.73
C GLY A 142 43.05 -25.34 -1.80
N ASP A 143 41.90 -25.45 -1.12
CA ASP A 143 41.39 -24.49 -0.15
C ASP A 143 41.37 -23.03 -0.63
N GLY A 144 41.26 -22.82 -1.95
CA GLY A 144 41.28 -21.51 -2.59
C GLY A 144 42.67 -20.83 -2.64
N VAL A 145 43.74 -21.58 -2.44
CA VAL A 145 45.16 -21.13 -2.46
C VAL A 145 45.79 -21.49 -3.80
N TYR A 146 46.74 -20.66 -4.25
CA TYR A 146 47.48 -20.87 -5.49
C TYR A 146 48.98 -20.67 -5.27
N SER A 147 49.80 -21.40 -6.02
CA SER A 147 51.27 -21.31 -6.00
C SER A 147 51.84 -20.09 -6.74
N ILE A 148 50.97 -19.24 -7.30
CA ILE A 148 51.33 -17.95 -7.90
C ILE A 148 51.17 -16.81 -6.88
N SER A 149 51.72 -15.64 -7.19
CA SER A 149 51.65 -14.51 -6.25
C SER A 149 50.21 -14.04 -5.99
N ASN A 150 49.95 -13.61 -4.76
CA ASN A 150 48.66 -13.04 -4.35
C ASN A 150 48.20 -11.86 -5.22
N GLN A 151 49.16 -11.06 -5.68
CA GLN A 151 48.88 -9.97 -6.62
C GLN A 151 48.38 -10.51 -7.97
N ALA A 152 48.96 -11.60 -8.48
CA ALA A 152 48.51 -12.23 -9.72
C ALA A 152 47.12 -12.83 -9.57
N VAL A 153 46.83 -13.56 -8.49
CA VAL A 153 45.48 -14.10 -8.21
C VAL A 153 44.46 -12.96 -8.14
N SER A 154 44.77 -11.88 -7.41
CA SER A 154 43.86 -10.75 -7.24
C SER A 154 43.58 -10.01 -8.55
N ALA A 155 44.58 -9.88 -9.43
CA ALA A 155 44.41 -9.27 -10.75
C ALA A 155 43.47 -10.11 -11.63
N LYS A 156 43.67 -11.44 -11.67
CA LYS A 156 42.85 -12.39 -12.43
C LYS A 156 41.40 -12.43 -11.93
N ALA A 157 41.21 -12.42 -10.62
CA ALA A 157 39.89 -12.32 -9.98
C ALA A 157 39.19 -11.00 -10.34
N SER A 158 39.92 -9.88 -10.32
CA SER A 158 39.38 -8.56 -10.67
C SER A 158 38.98 -8.48 -12.15
N GLU A 159 39.77 -9.10 -13.04
CA GLU A 159 39.45 -9.19 -14.47
C GLU A 159 38.15 -9.95 -14.71
N LEU A 160 37.97 -11.12 -14.05
CA LEU A 160 36.73 -11.87 -14.14
C LEU A 160 35.52 -11.04 -13.67
N ILE A 161 35.61 -10.38 -12.52
CA ILE A 161 34.53 -9.53 -11.99
C ILE A 161 34.17 -8.42 -13.00
N LYS A 162 35.17 -7.81 -13.62
CA LYS A 162 34.97 -6.80 -14.65
C LYS A 162 34.20 -7.39 -15.85
N THR A 163 34.64 -8.53 -16.38
CA THR A 163 33.98 -9.21 -17.50
C THR A 163 32.54 -9.59 -17.16
N ALA A 164 32.30 -10.12 -15.97
CA ALA A 164 30.97 -10.47 -15.48
C ALA A 164 30.04 -9.25 -15.44
N LYS A 165 30.56 -8.13 -14.92
CA LYS A 165 29.82 -6.88 -14.84
C LYS A 165 29.51 -6.28 -16.22
N GLU A 166 30.44 -6.37 -17.16
CA GLU A 166 30.23 -5.94 -18.55
C GLU A 166 29.15 -6.78 -19.25
N TYR A 167 29.16 -8.09 -19.05
CA TYR A 167 28.12 -8.99 -19.58
C TYR A 167 26.74 -8.68 -18.96
N TYR A 168 26.71 -8.48 -17.64
CA TYR A 168 25.50 -8.15 -16.88
C TYR A 168 24.86 -6.82 -17.32
N GLY A 169 25.68 -5.79 -17.54
CA GLY A 169 25.25 -4.40 -17.80
C GLY A 169 24.63 -4.12 -19.18
N SER A 170 24.13 -5.14 -19.87
CA SER A 170 23.55 -5.01 -21.21
C SER A 170 22.06 -4.66 -21.20
N ASP A 171 21.34 -4.87 -20.09
CA ASP A 171 19.90 -4.62 -19.96
C ASP A 171 19.59 -3.46 -19.00
N LYS A 172 18.81 -2.48 -19.48
CA LYS A 172 18.39 -1.28 -18.72
C LYS A 172 17.37 -1.58 -17.62
N ASP A 173 16.67 -2.71 -17.69
CA ASP A 173 15.59 -3.06 -16.76
C ASP A 173 16.08 -3.93 -15.59
N VAL A 174 17.33 -4.41 -15.66
CA VAL A 174 17.99 -5.18 -14.62
C VAL A 174 18.54 -4.25 -13.53
N PRO A 175 18.39 -4.59 -12.22
CA PRO A 175 18.93 -3.76 -11.14
C PRO A 175 20.44 -3.50 -11.28
N ALA A 176 20.91 -2.32 -10.90
CA ALA A 176 22.29 -1.94 -11.19
C ALA A 176 23.32 -2.73 -10.34
N TRP A 177 24.33 -3.30 -10.99
CA TRP A 177 25.56 -3.74 -10.34
C TRP A 177 26.52 -2.55 -10.26
N THR A 178 26.60 -1.90 -9.09
CA THR A 178 27.41 -0.69 -8.91
C THR A 178 28.85 -1.04 -8.52
N ASN A 179 29.71 -0.03 -8.33
CA ASN A 179 31.08 -0.25 -7.82
C ASN A 179 31.10 -0.47 -6.30
N ASP A 180 29.99 -0.16 -5.63
CA ASP A 180 29.83 -0.33 -4.18
C ASP A 180 29.28 -1.71 -3.82
N THR A 181 28.78 -2.47 -4.81
CA THR A 181 28.33 -3.85 -4.62
C THR A 181 29.51 -4.74 -4.23
N THR A 182 29.41 -5.36 -3.06
CA THR A 182 30.36 -6.38 -2.61
C THR A 182 30.23 -7.64 -3.45
N VAL A 183 31.37 -8.15 -3.94
CA VAL A 183 31.43 -9.41 -4.71
C VAL A 183 32.34 -10.39 -3.99
N LYS A 184 31.78 -11.49 -3.49
CA LYS A 184 32.53 -12.59 -2.92
C LYS A 184 32.84 -13.63 -4.00
N LEU A 185 34.10 -14.05 -4.10
CA LEU A 185 34.51 -15.14 -4.99
C LEU A 185 34.85 -16.38 -4.19
N THR A 186 34.41 -17.54 -4.66
CA THR A 186 34.86 -18.85 -4.16
C THR A 186 35.39 -19.71 -5.29
N VAL A 187 36.24 -20.68 -4.98
CA VAL A 187 36.69 -21.71 -5.92
C VAL A 187 36.47 -23.06 -5.24
N LYS A 188 35.65 -23.93 -5.84
CA LYS A 188 35.23 -25.22 -5.23
C LYS A 188 34.67 -25.05 -3.81
N ASN A 189 33.87 -24.01 -3.57
CA ASN A 189 33.31 -23.63 -2.27
C ASN A 189 34.31 -23.10 -1.22
N TYR A 190 35.56 -22.83 -1.59
CA TYR A 190 36.54 -22.18 -0.72
C TYR A 190 36.67 -20.70 -1.03
N ASP A 191 36.60 -19.87 0.01
CA ASP A 191 36.66 -18.42 -0.08
C ASP A 191 37.95 -17.95 -0.75
N LEU A 192 37.88 -17.43 -1.98
CA LEU A 192 39.03 -16.84 -2.64
C LEU A 192 39.31 -15.44 -2.09
N GLY A 193 38.25 -14.64 -1.96
CA GLY A 193 38.35 -13.26 -1.51
C GLY A 193 37.12 -12.44 -1.83
N GLU A 194 37.23 -11.13 -1.64
CA GLU A 194 36.15 -10.17 -1.79
C GLU A 194 36.60 -8.93 -2.57
N TYR A 195 35.76 -8.49 -3.52
CA TYR A 195 35.85 -7.19 -4.13
C TYR A 195 34.96 -6.20 -3.40
N ALA A 196 35.58 -5.13 -2.90
CA ALA A 196 34.88 -4.01 -2.32
C ALA A 196 35.68 -2.72 -2.56
N LYS A 197 34.98 -1.61 -2.81
CA LYS A 197 35.57 -0.26 -2.94
C LYS A 197 36.66 -0.18 -4.01
N GLY A 198 36.47 -0.85 -5.15
CA GLY A 198 37.38 -0.76 -6.29
C GLY A 198 38.55 -1.75 -6.29
N SER A 199 38.70 -2.59 -5.26
CA SER A 199 39.82 -3.53 -5.15
C SER A 199 39.37 -4.92 -4.69
N PHE A 200 39.96 -5.96 -5.29
CA PHE A 200 39.84 -7.32 -4.79
C PHE A 200 40.88 -7.59 -3.70
N LYS A 201 40.45 -8.23 -2.60
CA LYS A 201 41.29 -8.67 -1.50
C LYS A 201 41.11 -10.16 -1.29
N LEU A 202 42.21 -10.90 -1.25
CA LEU A 202 42.18 -12.33 -0.92
C LEU A 202 41.71 -12.56 0.52
N ALA A 203 41.12 -13.73 0.75
CA ALA A 203 40.75 -14.18 2.09
C ALA A 203 41.99 -14.32 3.00
N ALA A 204 41.79 -14.14 4.32
CA ALA A 204 42.88 -14.20 5.29
C ALA A 204 43.56 -15.58 5.30
N GLY A 205 44.90 -15.59 5.42
CA GLY A 205 45.69 -16.83 5.43
C GLY A 205 46.11 -17.32 4.04
N LYS A 206 46.00 -16.46 3.02
CA LYS A 206 46.40 -16.71 1.64
C LYS A 206 47.47 -15.73 1.21
#